data_AF-A0A1F4Q762-F1
#
_entry.id   AF-A0A1F4Q762-F1
#
_cell.length_a   1.000
_cell.length_b   1.000
_cell.length_c   1.000
_cell.angle_alpha   90.00
_cell.angle_beta   90.00
_cell.angle_gamma   90.00
#
_symmetry.space_group_name_H-M   'P 1'
#
loop_
_entity.id
_entity.type
_entity.pdbx_description
1 polymer ?
#
loop_
_entity_poly.entity_id
_entity_poly.type
_entity_poly.pdbx_seq_one_letter_code
_entity_poly.pdbx_strand_id
1 'polypeptide(L)'
;MLERKELGMRDVALGRRRVVAWLVGGLALTFGATPFARGKEGASSDVATHRRWMEAAFDMRRLAESWGDQSYGAVVVMDGVLIGEGPSRVVKLGDPDAHAEREAIRDAQSRLGRKSLDGAVLYSTSRPCSRCERIAAEAHIVRMIHGADIHDAGRPKP
;
A
#
# COMPACT_ATOMS: atom_id res chain seq x y z
N MET A 1 -55.33 5.16 -19.82
CA MET A 1 -54.72 3.93 -20.36
C MET A 1 -53.25 3.98 -19.93
N LEU A 2 -52.99 3.72 -18.65
CA LEU A 2 -52.54 2.42 -18.09
C LEU A 2 -51.06 2.19 -18.48
N GLU A 3 -50.09 1.95 -17.60
CA GLU A 3 -50.10 1.58 -16.18
C GLU A 3 -48.67 1.72 -15.64
N ARG A 4 -48.53 2.06 -14.35
CA ARG A 4 -47.32 1.75 -13.59
C ARG A 4 -47.16 0.23 -13.56
N LYS A 5 -45.94 -0.27 -13.68
CA LYS A 5 -45.61 -1.59 -13.14
C LYS A 5 -44.33 -1.52 -12.32
N GLU A 6 -44.56 -1.42 -11.01
CA GLU A 6 -43.65 -1.94 -9.99
C GLU A 6 -43.42 -3.44 -10.21
N LEU A 7 -42.19 -3.88 -10.02
CA LEU A 7 -41.73 -5.18 -9.51
C LEU A 7 -40.24 -5.29 -9.89
N GLY A 8 -39.30 -5.70 -9.06
CA GLY A 8 -39.39 -6.25 -7.73
C GLY A 8 -37.96 -6.50 -7.26
N MET A 9 -37.69 -6.01 -6.07
CA MET A 9 -36.52 -6.26 -5.24
C MET A 9 -36.32 -7.77 -5.04
N ARG A 10 -35.15 -8.31 -5.37
CA ARG A 10 -34.65 -9.62 -4.89
C ARG A 10 -33.14 -9.57 -4.69
N ASP A 11 -32.78 -9.26 -3.45
CA ASP A 11 -31.73 -9.88 -2.64
C ASP A 11 -30.61 -10.62 -3.39
N VAL A 12 -29.46 -9.96 -3.52
CA VAL A 12 -28.16 -10.66 -3.56
C VAL A 12 -27.47 -10.36 -2.24
N ALA A 13 -27.44 -11.41 -1.41
CA ALA A 13 -26.92 -11.42 -0.06
C ALA A 13 -25.48 -10.88 0.00
N LEU A 14 -25.33 -9.72 0.65
CA LEU A 14 -24.06 -9.14 1.01
C LEU A 14 -23.40 -10.02 2.09
N GLY A 15 -22.39 -10.79 1.69
CA GLY A 15 -21.62 -11.67 2.56
C GLY A 15 -21.00 -10.91 3.73
N ARG A 16 -21.46 -11.26 4.93
CA ARG A 16 -21.00 -10.78 6.24
C ARG A 16 -19.48 -10.89 6.35
N ARG A 17 -18.77 -9.77 6.30
CA ARG A 17 -17.41 -9.65 6.85
C ARG A 17 -17.48 -8.85 8.14
N ARG A 18 -17.21 -9.59 9.22
CA ARG A 18 -17.23 -9.24 10.63
C ARG A 18 -16.59 -7.86 10.88
N VAL A 19 -17.42 -6.89 11.26
CA VAL A 19 -16.95 -5.68 11.95
C VAL A 19 -16.62 -6.10 13.38
N VAL A 20 -15.35 -6.14 13.72
CA VAL A 20 -14.91 -6.30 15.12
C VAL A 20 -15.08 -4.94 15.78
N ALA A 21 -16.16 -4.79 16.54
CA ALA A 21 -16.40 -3.62 17.38
C ALA A 21 -15.44 -3.67 18.58
N TRP A 22 -14.54 -2.69 18.65
CA TRP A 22 -13.75 -2.43 19.85
C TRP A 22 -14.62 -1.64 20.83
N LEU A 23 -15.14 -2.30 21.86
CA LEU A 23 -15.69 -1.63 23.03
C LEU A 23 -14.54 -1.31 23.97
N VAL A 24 -14.20 -0.03 24.11
CA VAL A 24 -13.41 0.46 25.24
C VAL A 24 -14.21 1.56 25.92
N GLY A 25 -14.85 1.18 27.03
CA GLY A 25 -15.26 2.13 28.04
C GLY A 25 -14.08 2.51 28.92
N GLY A 26 -14.17 3.65 29.59
CA GLY A 26 -13.34 3.94 30.76
C GLY A 26 -12.45 5.16 30.66
N LEU A 27 -12.95 6.24 31.23
CA LEU A 27 -12.32 7.49 31.66
C LEU A 27 -10.92 7.37 32.30
N ALA A 28 -10.04 8.30 31.87
CA ALA A 28 -8.90 8.94 32.55
C ALA A 28 -7.76 8.08 33.14
N LEU A 29 -6.51 8.39 32.71
CA LEU A 29 -5.46 8.97 33.57
C LEU A 29 -4.15 9.15 32.79
N THR A 30 -3.52 10.32 32.99
CA THR A 30 -2.12 10.69 32.75
C THR A 30 -1.53 10.43 31.35
N PHE A 31 -1.35 11.52 30.60
CA PHE A 31 -0.39 11.63 29.48
C PHE A 31 1.05 11.45 30.00
N GLY A 32 1.44 10.21 30.28
CA GLY A 32 2.83 9.80 30.38
C GLY A 32 3.32 9.45 28.98
N ALA A 33 4.11 10.33 28.38
CA ALA A 33 4.82 10.05 27.15
C ALA A 33 5.77 8.86 27.38
N THR A 34 5.36 7.66 26.98
CA THR A 34 6.30 6.56 26.81
C THR A 34 7.08 6.79 25.53
N PRO A 35 8.42 6.76 25.56
CA PRO A 35 9.21 6.87 24.34
C PRO A 35 8.89 5.65 23.48
N PHE A 36 8.46 5.88 22.25
CA PHE A 36 8.49 4.89 21.18
C PHE A 36 9.96 4.47 21.04
N ALA A 37 10.32 3.41 21.76
CA ALA A 37 11.67 2.92 21.85
C ALA A 37 12.08 2.44 20.46
N ARG A 38 13.00 3.20 19.87
CA ARG A 38 13.65 2.99 18.58
C ARG A 38 14.33 1.62 18.57
N GLY A 39 13.63 0.61 18.05
CA GLY A 39 14.24 -0.61 17.53
C GLY A 39 14.83 -0.31 16.16
N LYS A 40 16.15 -0.30 16.05
CA LYS A 40 16.85 -0.24 14.75
C LYS A 40 16.81 -1.62 14.10
N GLU A 41 15.63 -2.07 13.70
CA GLU A 41 15.45 -3.28 12.88
C GLU A 41 14.88 -2.88 11.52
N GLY A 42 15.49 -1.84 10.94
CA GLY A 42 15.16 -1.39 9.59
C GLY A 42 15.63 -2.42 8.56
N ALA A 43 14.67 -3.02 7.84
CA ALA A 43 14.85 -3.89 6.69
C ALA A 43 15.69 -5.16 6.96
N SER A 44 15.03 -6.29 7.24
CA SER A 44 15.68 -7.60 7.21
C SER A 44 16.47 -7.78 5.92
N SER A 45 17.75 -8.10 6.02
CA SER A 45 18.68 -8.34 4.90
C SER A 45 18.51 -9.70 4.22
N ASP A 46 17.48 -10.46 4.59
CA ASP A 46 17.24 -11.79 4.05
C ASP A 46 16.53 -11.72 2.69
N VAL A 47 17.13 -12.37 1.68
CA VAL A 47 16.58 -12.54 0.34
C VAL A 47 15.20 -13.20 0.39
N ALA A 48 14.96 -14.13 1.31
CA ALA A 48 13.65 -14.76 1.45
C ALA A 48 12.57 -13.75 1.86
N THR A 49 12.90 -12.81 2.76
CA THR A 49 11.98 -11.73 3.14
C THR A 49 11.69 -10.81 1.97
N HIS A 50 12.72 -10.39 1.23
CA HIS A 50 12.49 -9.55 0.05
C HIS A 50 11.65 -10.26 -1.02
N ARG A 51 11.85 -11.56 -1.23
CA ARG A 51 11.04 -12.37 -2.17
C ARG A 51 9.57 -12.39 -1.76
N ARG A 52 9.27 -12.54 -0.47
CA ARG A 52 7.89 -12.49 0.04
C ARG A 52 7.21 -11.16 -0.31
N TRP A 53 7.88 -10.03 -0.08
CA TRP A 53 7.30 -8.72 -0.36
C TRP A 53 7.24 -8.40 -1.85
N MET A 54 8.18 -8.92 -2.62
CA MET A 54 8.13 -8.85 -4.08
C MET A 54 6.94 -9.63 -4.64
N GLU A 55 6.61 -10.80 -4.08
CA GLU A 55 5.41 -11.55 -4.49
C GLU A 55 4.13 -10.73 -4.23
N ALA A 56 4.05 -10.02 -3.11
CA ALA A 56 2.94 -9.10 -2.84
C ALA A 56 2.87 -7.94 -3.85
N ALA A 57 4.02 -7.44 -4.33
CA ALA A 57 4.05 -6.47 -5.44
C ALA A 57 3.53 -7.10 -6.75
N PHE A 58 3.87 -8.36 -7.04
CA PHE A 58 3.33 -9.08 -8.19
C PHE A 58 1.83 -9.38 -8.07
N ASP A 59 1.30 -9.60 -6.86
CA ASP A 59 -0.15 -9.63 -6.61
C ASP A 59 -0.83 -8.32 -7.03
N MET A 60 -0.23 -7.18 -6.70
CA MET A 60 -0.75 -5.87 -7.11
C MET A 60 -0.68 -5.67 -8.63
N ARG A 61 0.38 -6.16 -9.29
CA ARG A 61 0.43 -6.18 -10.75
C ARG A 61 -0.70 -7.02 -11.35
N ARG A 62 -0.93 -8.23 -10.85
CA ARG A 62 -2.02 -9.11 -11.32
C ARG A 62 -3.39 -8.45 -11.14
N LEU A 63 -3.55 -7.73 -10.02
CA LEU A 63 -4.76 -6.96 -9.76
C LEU A 63 -4.94 -5.82 -10.77
N ALA A 64 -3.88 -5.07 -11.10
CA ALA A 64 -3.91 -4.03 -12.14
C ALA A 64 -4.30 -4.60 -13.52
N GLU A 65 -3.70 -5.74 -13.90
CA GLU A 65 -4.00 -6.44 -15.15
C GLU A 65 -5.47 -6.92 -15.20
N SER A 66 -6.04 -7.34 -14.06
CA SER A 66 -7.42 -7.85 -13.99
C SER A 66 -8.49 -6.83 -14.38
N TRP A 67 -8.20 -5.53 -14.29
CA TRP A 67 -9.09 -4.46 -14.73
C TRP A 67 -8.56 -3.67 -15.94
N GLY A 68 -7.56 -4.22 -16.64
CA GLY A 68 -7.04 -3.67 -17.90
C GLY A 68 -6.14 -2.44 -17.75
N ASP A 69 -5.45 -2.28 -16.60
CA ASP A 69 -4.44 -1.23 -16.43
C ASP A 69 -3.04 -1.72 -16.83
N GLN A 70 -2.04 -0.86 -16.66
CA GLN A 70 -0.64 -1.20 -16.91
C GLN A 70 -0.15 -2.27 -15.94
N SER A 71 0.71 -3.18 -16.42
CA SER A 71 1.27 -4.33 -15.70
C SER A 71 2.32 -3.95 -14.63
N TYR A 72 1.97 -3.08 -13.69
CA TYR A 72 2.83 -2.66 -12.59
C TYR A 72 2.14 -2.80 -11.23
N GLY A 73 2.92 -3.20 -10.23
CA GLY A 73 2.49 -3.32 -8.84
C GLY A 73 3.60 -2.95 -7.87
N ALA A 74 3.22 -2.40 -6.72
CA ALA A 74 4.13 -2.01 -5.67
C ALA A 74 3.49 -2.18 -4.29
N VAL A 75 4.33 -2.35 -3.28
CA VAL A 75 3.93 -2.39 -1.87
C VAL A 75 4.92 -1.63 -0.98
N VAL A 76 4.43 -1.10 0.14
CA VAL A 76 5.24 -0.44 1.16
C VAL A 76 5.22 -1.28 2.44
N VAL A 77 6.39 -1.55 2.99
CA VAL A 77 6.58 -2.37 4.20
C VAL A 77 7.34 -1.57 5.24
N MET A 78 6.89 -1.60 6.50
CA MET A 78 7.55 -0.97 7.64
C MET A 78 7.53 -1.95 8.81
N ASP A 79 8.68 -2.17 9.46
CA ASP A 79 8.82 -3.09 10.60
C ASP A 79 8.22 -4.50 10.35
N GLY A 80 8.41 -5.02 9.13
CA GLY A 80 7.89 -6.32 8.71
C GLY A 80 6.38 -6.38 8.46
N VAL A 81 5.69 -5.24 8.49
CA VAL A 81 4.26 -5.11 8.25
C VAL A 81 4.01 -4.46 6.89
N LEU A 82 3.13 -5.07 6.09
CA LEU A 82 2.61 -4.47 4.87
C LEU A 82 1.71 -3.29 5.24
N ILE A 83 2.16 -2.08 4.96
CA ILE A 83 1.44 -0.85 5.30
C ILE A 83 0.86 -0.14 4.07
N GLY A 84 1.19 -0.54 2.84
CA GLY A 84 0.61 0.06 1.63
C GLY A 84 0.64 -0.87 0.44
N GLU A 85 -0.41 -0.80 -0.37
CA GLU A 85 -0.65 -1.63 -1.56
C GLU A 85 -1.00 -0.74 -2.76
N GLY A 86 -0.29 -0.94 -3.88
CA GLY A 86 -0.42 -0.09 -5.06
C GLY A 86 -0.41 -0.89 -6.36
N PRO A 87 -1.58 -1.30 -6.88
CA PRO A 87 -1.71 -1.68 -8.29
C PRO A 87 -1.68 -0.42 -9.16
N SER A 88 -1.19 -0.51 -10.41
CA SER A 88 -1.35 0.60 -11.36
C SER A 88 -2.83 0.98 -11.54
N ARG A 89 -3.09 2.28 -11.57
CA ARG A 89 -4.43 2.85 -11.78
C ARG A 89 -4.43 3.96 -12.83
N VAL A 90 -3.41 4.02 -13.68
CA VAL A 90 -3.25 5.06 -14.71
C VAL A 90 -4.45 5.08 -15.67
N VAL A 91 -4.81 3.92 -16.21
CA VAL A 91 -5.96 3.78 -17.11
C VAL A 91 -7.26 3.88 -16.30
N LYS A 92 -7.31 3.22 -15.14
CA LYS A 92 -8.50 3.11 -14.30
C LYS A 92 -9.01 4.47 -13.80
N LEU A 93 -8.11 5.37 -13.46
CA LEU A 93 -8.43 6.72 -12.95
C LEU A 93 -8.26 7.82 -14.01
N GLY A 94 -7.71 7.51 -15.18
CA GLY A 94 -7.33 8.53 -16.17
C GLY A 94 -6.26 9.49 -15.64
N ASP A 95 -5.46 9.05 -14.66
CA ASP A 95 -4.43 9.85 -14.01
C ASP A 95 -3.03 9.34 -14.41
N PRO A 96 -2.25 10.10 -15.21
CA PRO A 96 -0.90 9.68 -15.59
C PRO A 96 0.06 9.55 -14.40
N ASP A 97 -0.30 10.06 -13.22
CA ASP A 97 0.48 9.95 -11.99
C ASP A 97 0.08 8.77 -11.10
N ALA A 98 -0.97 8.01 -11.43
CA ALA A 98 -1.46 6.86 -10.64
C ALA A 98 -0.63 5.58 -10.88
N HIS A 99 0.70 5.74 -10.87
CA HIS A 99 1.66 4.64 -10.90
C HIS A 99 1.58 3.81 -9.63
N ALA A 100 1.90 2.51 -9.75
CA ALA A 100 1.89 1.56 -8.66
C ALA A 100 2.63 2.06 -7.40
N GLU A 101 3.83 2.63 -7.54
CA GLU A 101 4.61 3.14 -6.42
C GLU A 101 3.91 4.31 -5.71
N ARG A 102 3.26 5.18 -6.47
CA ARG A 102 2.55 6.35 -5.91
C ARG A 102 1.28 5.91 -5.21
N GLU A 103 0.54 4.96 -5.77
CA GLU A 103 -0.63 4.37 -5.11
C GLU A 103 -0.26 3.66 -3.80
N ALA A 104 0.85 2.89 -3.79
CA ALA A 104 1.32 2.22 -2.57
C ALA A 104 1.74 3.22 -1.47
N ILE A 105 2.40 4.32 -1.85
CA ILE A 105 2.77 5.41 -0.92
C ILE A 105 1.52 6.12 -0.39
N ARG A 106 0.56 6.44 -1.27
CA ARG A 106 -0.71 7.10 -0.89
C ARG A 106 -1.52 6.23 0.08
N ASP A 107 -1.62 4.93 -0.20
CA ASP A 107 -2.29 3.97 0.68
C ASP A 107 -1.59 3.87 2.04
N ALA A 108 -0.26 3.77 2.07
CA ALA A 108 0.51 3.77 3.32
C ALA A 108 0.33 5.03 4.16
N GLN A 109 0.39 6.19 3.53
CA GLN A 109 0.17 7.47 4.20
C GLN A 109 -1.26 7.59 4.74
N SER A 110 -2.24 7.11 3.98
CA SER A 110 -3.65 7.10 4.39
C SER A 110 -3.87 6.20 5.60
N ARG A 111 -3.34 4.97 5.60
CA ARG A 111 -3.46 4.01 6.71
C ARG A 111 -2.78 4.49 7.98
N LEU A 112 -1.64 5.19 7.88
CA LEU A 112 -0.89 5.72 9.02
C LEU A 112 -1.32 7.12 9.47
N GLY A 113 -2.10 7.85 8.67
CA GLY A 113 -2.50 9.23 8.95
C GLY A 113 -1.33 10.23 8.95
N ARG A 114 -0.22 9.93 8.26
CA ARG A 114 0.98 10.79 8.18
C ARG A 114 1.64 10.73 6.81
N LYS A 115 2.34 11.80 6.43
CA LYS A 115 3.07 11.88 5.14
C LYS A 115 4.42 11.15 5.14
N SER A 116 5.16 11.27 6.23
CA SER A 116 6.46 10.61 6.32
C SER A 116 6.26 9.11 6.52
N LEU A 117 7.02 8.32 5.77
CA LEU A 117 7.14 6.87 5.83
C LEU A 117 8.58 6.48 6.23
N ASP A 118 9.24 7.29 7.07
CA ASP A 118 10.57 6.99 7.60
C ASP A 118 10.61 5.57 8.20
N GLY A 119 11.66 4.82 7.85
CA GLY A 119 11.81 3.40 8.17
C GLY A 119 11.17 2.42 7.18
N ALA A 120 10.38 2.90 6.20
CA ALA A 120 9.74 2.01 5.21
C ALA A 120 10.65 1.60 4.05
N VAL A 121 10.38 0.42 3.51
CA VAL A 121 10.93 -0.09 2.25
C VAL A 121 9.82 -0.17 1.21
N LEU A 122 10.10 0.33 0.01
CA LEU A 122 9.24 0.21 -1.16
C LEU A 122 9.68 -0.98 -2.01
N TYR A 123 8.75 -1.87 -2.35
CA TYR A 123 8.96 -2.96 -3.29
C TYR A 123 8.15 -2.69 -4.55
N SER A 124 8.77 -2.74 -5.73
CA SER A 124 8.10 -2.52 -7.02
C SER A 124 8.42 -3.63 -8.02
N THR A 125 7.46 -4.05 -8.84
CA THR A 125 7.68 -5.09 -9.86
C THR A 125 8.69 -4.68 -10.94
N SER A 126 8.95 -3.38 -11.09
CA SER A 126 9.93 -2.82 -12.02
C SER A 126 10.71 -1.69 -11.35
N ARG A 127 11.80 -1.25 -11.96
CA ARG A 127 12.52 -0.08 -11.46
C ARG A 127 11.58 1.14 -11.46
N PRO A 128 11.42 1.85 -10.33
CA PRO A 128 10.62 3.07 -10.28
C PRO A 128 11.13 4.13 -11.26
N CYS A 129 10.21 4.88 -11.86
CA CYS A 129 10.58 6.03 -12.70
C CYS A 129 11.13 7.19 -11.86
N SER A 130 11.80 8.16 -12.48
CA SER A 130 12.38 9.33 -11.79
C SER A 130 11.37 10.09 -10.92
N ARG A 131 10.12 10.22 -11.38
CA ARG A 131 9.05 10.85 -10.61
C ARG A 131 8.67 10.04 -9.37
N CYS A 132 8.58 8.72 -9.49
CA CYS A 132 8.26 7.85 -8.35
C CYS A 132 9.42 7.79 -7.34
N GLU A 133 10.67 7.77 -7.81
CA GLU A 133 11.85 7.87 -6.92
C GLU A 133 11.82 9.17 -6.11
N ARG A 134 11.51 10.31 -6.74
CA ARG A 134 11.37 11.58 -6.05
C ARG A 134 10.26 11.56 -5.00
N ILE A 135 9.07 11.05 -5.33
CA ILE A 135 7.96 10.95 -4.37
C ILE A 135 8.32 10.02 -3.20
N ALA A 136 9.03 8.92 -3.45
CA ALA A 136 9.52 8.05 -2.38
C ALA A 136 10.55 8.77 -1.48
N ALA A 137 11.43 9.59 -2.06
CA ALA A 137 12.37 10.43 -1.32
C ALA A 137 11.66 11.46 -0.44
N GLU A 138 10.66 12.16 -0.98
CA GLU A 138 9.81 13.13 -0.26
C GLU A 138 9.01 12.45 0.86
N ALA A 139 8.60 11.19 0.67
CA ALA A 139 7.96 10.37 1.70
C ALA A 139 8.96 9.79 2.73
N HIS A 140 10.27 10.05 2.61
CA HIS A 140 11.31 9.51 3.48
C HIS A 140 11.41 7.97 3.50
N ILE A 141 11.02 7.29 2.42
CA ILE A 141 11.32 5.87 2.25
C ILE A 141 12.84 5.66 2.29
N VAL A 142 13.29 4.67 3.04
CA VAL A 142 14.72 4.48 3.30
C VAL A 142 15.38 3.57 2.27
N ARG A 143 14.61 2.73 1.58
CA ARG A 143 15.12 1.78 0.58
C ARG A 143 14.08 1.37 -0.44
N MET A 144 14.51 1.09 -1.66
CA MET A 144 13.69 0.54 -2.73
C MET A 144 14.27 -0.77 -3.24
N ILE A 145 13.43 -1.78 -3.38
CA ILE A 145 13.75 -3.08 -3.96
C ILE A 145 12.86 -3.30 -5.18
N HIS A 146 13.40 -3.84 -6.27
CA HIS A 146 12.59 -4.04 -7.47
C HIS A 146 12.90 -5.28 -8.30
N GLY A 147 11.90 -5.72 -9.07
CA GLY A 147 12.03 -6.79 -10.04
C GLY A 147 12.06 -8.20 -9.44
N ALA A 148 11.85 -9.20 -10.30
CA ALA A 148 11.84 -10.62 -9.92
C ALA A 148 13.17 -11.08 -9.30
N ASP A 149 14.29 -10.49 -9.73
CA ASP A 149 15.63 -10.81 -9.25
C ASP A 149 16.02 -10.09 -7.95
N ILE A 150 15.08 -9.35 -7.34
CA ILE A 150 15.28 -8.66 -6.05
C ILE A 150 16.45 -7.67 -6.11
N HIS A 151 16.41 -6.76 -7.08
CA HIS A 151 17.42 -5.72 -7.20
C HIS A 151 17.24 -4.66 -6.13
N ASP A 152 18.28 -4.42 -5.35
CA ASP A 152 18.33 -3.31 -4.41
C ASP A 152 18.74 -2.02 -5.12
N ALA A 153 17.81 -1.09 -5.24
CA ALA A 153 18.07 0.24 -5.80
C ALA A 153 18.60 1.23 -4.74
N GLY A 154 18.72 0.81 -3.49
CA GLY A 154 19.15 1.65 -2.38
C GLY A 154 18.12 2.72 -2.03
N ARG A 155 18.61 3.86 -1.54
CA ARG A 155 17.76 4.99 -1.15
C ARG A 155 17.15 5.66 -2.39
N PRO A 156 15.87 6.09 -2.34
CA PRO A 156 15.29 6.91 -3.40
C PRO A 156 16.10 8.16 -3.69
N LYS A 157 16.26 8.48 -4.98
CA LYS A 157 16.99 9.68 -5.43
C LYS A 157 16.00 10.83 -5.68
N PRO A 158 16.23 12.02 -5.09
CA PRO A 158 15.38 13.20 -5.29
C PRO A 158 15.52 13.83 -6.69
#